data_AF-A0A6N2VNQ8-F1
#
_entry.id   AF-A0A6N2VNQ8-F1
#
_cell.length_a   1.000
_cell.length_b   1.000
_cell.length_c   1.000
_cell.angle_alpha   90.00
_cell.angle_beta   90.00
_cell.angle_gamma   90.00
#
_symmetry.space_group_name_H-M   'P 1'
#
loop_
_entity.id
_entity.type
_entity.pdbx_description
1 polymer ?
#
loop_
_entity_poly.entity_id
_entity_poly.type
_entity_poly.pdbx_seq_one_letter_code
_entity_poly.pdbx_strand_id
1 'polypeptide(L)'
;MKLRYPAEAFALGIILFSSGMKEAFAAGILVIFTSVFAELLKNLLEKAVPAWSLRLCVLIASGSVCASAFLIGFAALGITLTNGQWIILFLTGLLCARHALLGNTEGEYGELLFESAIAWGLWILFSICREFLGSGNIFGNTVLTASFQSKALLGPAFAFMTAGLVTAAVNGILKKDCKGLNSLFPALPAMVLFHPFTVDSFAGLPGTLWVIFVPVFLFLSVKQTMKFARTGRFFRGLPVEMLAAGFIYMILSIY
;
A
#
# COMPACT_ATOMS: atom_id res chain seq x y z
N MET A 1 -4.01 -8.35 -20.53
CA MET A 1 -2.65 -7.78 -20.53
C MET A 1 -2.10 -7.83 -19.11
N LYS A 2 -0.80 -8.11 -18.93
CA LYS A 2 -0.16 -8.14 -17.61
C LYS A 2 -0.07 -6.72 -17.04
N LEU A 3 -0.25 -6.60 -15.73
CA LEU A 3 -0.09 -5.36 -14.96
C LEU A 3 1.40 -4.97 -14.96
N ARG A 4 1.74 -3.71 -15.24
CA ARG A 4 3.15 -3.26 -15.29
C ARG A 4 3.54 -2.34 -14.14
N TYR A 5 2.58 -1.74 -13.43
CA TYR A 5 2.89 -1.02 -12.18
C TYR A 5 2.94 -1.97 -10.95
N PRO A 6 3.74 -1.64 -9.91
CA PRO A 6 3.90 -2.46 -8.71
C PRO A 6 2.69 -2.33 -7.76
N ALA A 7 1.57 -2.99 -8.10
CA ALA A 7 0.31 -2.82 -7.37
C ALA A 7 0.37 -3.21 -5.88
N GLU A 8 1.19 -4.18 -5.49
CA GLU A 8 1.37 -4.55 -4.07
C GLU A 8 2.04 -3.43 -3.27
N ALA A 9 3.07 -2.76 -3.83
CA ALA A 9 3.75 -1.64 -3.20
C ALA A 9 2.84 -0.41 -3.12
N PHE A 10 2.07 -0.13 -4.18
CA PHE A 10 1.07 0.94 -4.16
C PHE A 10 -0.04 0.67 -3.13
N ALA A 11 -0.56 -0.56 -3.04
CA ALA A 11 -1.57 -0.89 -2.04
C ALA A 11 -1.05 -0.66 -0.60
N LEU A 12 0.18 -1.11 -0.30
CA LEU A 12 0.80 -0.88 1.00
C LEU A 12 1.02 0.63 1.26
N GLY A 13 1.53 1.37 0.27
CA GLY A 13 1.71 2.81 0.35
C GLY A 13 0.40 3.55 0.62
N ILE A 14 -0.68 3.18 -0.08
CA ILE A 14 -2.02 3.75 0.12
C ILE A 14 -2.51 3.48 1.55
N ILE A 15 -2.34 2.27 2.07
CA ILE A 15 -2.78 1.96 3.44
C ILE A 15 -2.03 2.83 4.47
N LEU A 16 -0.74 3.09 4.25
CA LEU A 16 0.08 3.88 5.17
C LEU A 16 -0.16 5.39 5.08
N PHE A 17 -0.36 5.93 3.87
CA PHE A 17 -0.33 7.38 3.61
C PHE A 17 -1.52 7.87 2.79
N SER A 18 -2.74 7.52 3.21
CA SER A 18 -3.99 8.03 2.58
C SER A 18 -4.85 8.88 3.51
N SER A 19 -4.36 9.17 4.71
CA SER A 19 -4.99 10.08 5.67
C SER A 19 -4.97 11.54 5.21
N GLY A 20 -3.88 11.98 4.60
CA GLY A 20 -3.71 13.35 4.13
C GLY A 20 -3.19 13.43 2.70
N MET A 21 -3.63 14.44 1.96
CA MET A 21 -3.20 14.70 0.59
C MET A 21 -1.69 14.92 0.50
N LYS A 22 -1.11 15.67 1.44
CA LYS A 22 0.34 15.98 1.45
C LYS A 22 1.19 14.71 1.58
N GLU A 23 0.78 13.78 2.45
CA GLU A 23 1.43 12.49 2.65
C GLU A 23 1.28 11.60 1.41
N ALA A 24 0.04 11.49 0.87
CA ALA A 24 -0.25 10.71 -0.32
C ALA A 24 0.53 11.18 -1.55
N PHE A 25 0.63 12.51 -1.72
CA PHE A 25 1.37 13.12 -2.81
C PHE A 25 2.85 12.74 -2.77
N ALA A 26 3.51 12.97 -1.63
CA ALA A 26 4.92 12.67 -1.45
C ALA A 26 5.22 11.18 -1.51
N ALA A 27 4.43 10.36 -0.80
CA ALA A 27 4.60 8.92 -0.76
C ALA A 27 4.48 8.30 -2.16
N GLY A 28 3.51 8.73 -2.95
CA GLY A 28 3.33 8.21 -4.30
C GLY A 28 4.50 8.50 -5.24
N ILE A 29 5.05 9.71 -5.20
CA ILE A 29 6.26 10.05 -5.98
C ILE A 29 7.43 9.16 -5.56
N LEU A 30 7.62 8.94 -4.27
CA LEU A 30 8.70 8.10 -3.75
C LEU A 30 8.51 6.62 -4.10
N VAL A 31 7.29 6.11 -4.13
CA VAL A 31 6.99 4.75 -4.63
C VAL A 31 7.32 4.63 -6.12
N ILE A 32 6.99 5.63 -6.93
CA ILE A 32 7.35 5.66 -8.37
C ILE A 32 8.87 5.71 -8.54
N PHE A 33 9.55 6.57 -7.78
CA PHE A 33 11.00 6.68 -7.83
C PHE A 33 11.68 5.36 -7.49
N THR A 34 11.22 4.69 -6.43
CA THR A 34 11.79 3.41 -5.99
C THR A 34 11.51 2.26 -6.95
N SER A 35 10.37 2.26 -7.64
CA SER A 35 10.07 1.25 -8.66
C SER A 35 10.98 1.41 -9.89
N VAL A 36 11.16 2.64 -10.38
CA VAL A 36 12.09 2.94 -11.47
C VAL A 36 13.53 2.61 -11.07
N PHE A 37 13.94 2.97 -9.86
CA PHE A 37 15.27 2.66 -9.34
C PHE A 37 15.53 1.14 -9.30
N ALA A 38 14.55 0.36 -8.85
CA ALA A 38 14.68 -1.09 -8.80
C ALA A 38 14.84 -1.73 -10.19
N GLU A 39 14.11 -1.23 -11.20
CA GLU A 39 14.28 -1.68 -12.59
C GLU A 39 15.62 -1.26 -13.19
N LEU A 40 16.04 -0.02 -12.96
CA LEU A 40 17.34 0.48 -13.41
C LEU A 40 18.48 -0.37 -12.83
N LEU A 41 18.41 -0.66 -11.53
CA LEU A 41 19.44 -1.44 -10.84
C LEU A 41 19.45 -2.90 -11.32
N LYS A 42 18.28 -3.51 -11.54
CA LYS A 42 18.18 -4.83 -12.19
C LYS A 42 18.87 -4.83 -13.56
N ASN A 43 18.50 -3.90 -14.44
CA ASN A 43 18.99 -3.84 -15.82
C ASN A 43 20.51 -3.59 -15.89
N LEU A 44 21.06 -2.82 -14.93
CA LEU A 44 22.49 -2.56 -14.84
C LEU A 44 23.28 -3.79 -14.36
N LEU A 45 22.76 -4.52 -13.37
CA LEU A 45 23.45 -5.67 -12.76
C LEU A 45 23.25 -6.97 -13.54
N GLU A 46 22.21 -7.09 -14.36
CA GLU A 46 21.87 -8.32 -15.09
C GLU A 46 23.00 -8.81 -16.01
N LYS A 47 23.81 -7.88 -16.53
CA LYS A 47 24.97 -8.21 -17.38
C LYS A 47 26.22 -8.60 -16.59
N ALA A 48 26.29 -8.25 -15.30
CA ALA A 48 27.54 -8.31 -14.52
C ALA A 48 27.51 -9.38 -13.42
N VAL A 49 26.34 -9.80 -12.96
CA VAL A 49 26.20 -10.58 -11.72
C VAL A 49 25.31 -11.81 -11.94
N PRO A 50 25.65 -12.98 -11.35
CA PRO A 50 24.81 -14.16 -11.40
C PRO A 50 23.44 -13.93 -10.71
N ALA A 51 22.41 -14.63 -11.19
CA ALA A 51 21.00 -14.36 -10.85
C ALA A 51 20.67 -14.35 -9.34
N TRP A 52 21.29 -15.21 -8.54
CA TRP A 52 21.12 -15.25 -7.08
C TRP A 52 21.58 -13.97 -6.37
N SER A 53 22.79 -13.50 -6.66
CA SER A 53 23.38 -12.28 -6.09
C SER A 53 22.69 -11.03 -6.64
N LEU A 54 22.25 -11.06 -7.90
CA LEU A 54 21.45 -9.97 -8.47
C LEU A 54 20.14 -9.77 -7.69
N ARG A 55 19.40 -10.86 -7.42
CA ARG A 55 18.13 -10.78 -6.69
C ARG A 55 18.31 -10.18 -5.29
N LEU A 56 19.32 -10.65 -4.55
CA LEU A 56 19.61 -10.13 -3.22
C LEU A 56 20.04 -8.67 -3.25
N CYS A 57 20.91 -8.30 -4.19
CA CYS A 57 21.38 -6.93 -4.33
C CYS A 57 20.23 -5.97 -4.65
N VAL A 58 19.37 -6.33 -5.62
CA VAL A 58 18.21 -5.51 -6.00
C VAL A 58 17.23 -5.34 -4.85
N LEU A 59 16.95 -6.40 -4.09
CA LEU A 59 16.05 -6.36 -2.95
C LEU A 59 16.57 -5.46 -1.81
N ILE A 60 17.85 -5.63 -1.43
CA ILE A 60 18.44 -4.86 -0.33
C ILE A 60 18.62 -3.40 -0.74
N ALA A 61 19.11 -3.15 -1.96
CA ALA A 61 19.31 -1.79 -2.47
C ALA A 61 17.98 -1.04 -2.61
N SER A 62 16.94 -1.64 -3.20
CA SER A 62 15.66 -0.95 -3.35
C SER A 62 14.99 -0.68 -1.99
N GLY A 63 15.05 -1.64 -1.06
CA GLY A 63 14.49 -1.49 0.28
C GLY A 63 15.17 -0.36 1.05
N SER A 64 16.50 -0.36 1.06
CA SER A 64 17.30 0.65 1.78
C SER A 64 17.15 2.05 1.18
N VAL A 65 17.18 2.17 -0.15
CA VAL A 65 16.95 3.44 -0.85
C VAL A 65 15.54 3.94 -0.61
N CYS A 66 14.53 3.07 -0.64
CA CYS A 66 13.15 3.43 -0.32
C CYS A 66 13.05 4.00 1.10
N ALA A 67 13.48 3.25 2.11
CA ALA A 67 13.37 3.70 3.50
C ALA A 67 14.13 5.02 3.76
N SER A 68 15.31 5.19 3.15
CA SER A 68 16.12 6.41 3.28
C SER A 68 15.50 7.60 2.55
N ALA A 69 15.02 7.41 1.31
CA ALA A 69 14.38 8.46 0.52
C ALA A 69 13.08 8.94 1.17
N PHE A 70 12.30 8.04 1.77
CA PHE A 70 11.13 8.41 2.55
C PHE A 70 11.49 9.19 3.81
N LEU A 71 12.53 8.79 4.55
CA LEU A 71 12.97 9.52 5.73
C LEU A 71 13.35 10.97 5.38
N ILE A 72 14.16 11.16 4.33
CA ILE A 72 14.59 12.48 3.89
C ILE A 72 13.42 13.28 3.31
N GLY A 73 12.60 12.66 2.46
CA GLY A 73 11.47 13.32 1.79
C GLY A 73 10.39 13.78 2.78
N PHE A 74 10.08 12.97 3.78
CA PHE A 74 9.12 13.34 4.82
C PHE A 74 9.70 14.38 5.80
N ALA A 75 11.00 14.27 6.13
CA ALA A 75 11.67 15.30 6.93
C ALA A 75 11.65 16.67 6.25
N ALA A 76 11.88 16.74 4.93
CA ALA A 76 11.78 17.97 4.15
C ALA A 76 10.37 18.58 4.16
N LEU A 77 9.35 17.74 4.31
CA LEU A 77 7.95 18.16 4.43
C LEU A 77 7.53 18.48 5.87
N GLY A 78 8.42 18.32 6.86
CA GLY A 78 8.13 18.48 8.28
C GLY A 78 7.26 17.36 8.87
N ILE A 79 7.18 16.21 8.21
CA ILE A 79 6.39 15.06 8.64
C ILE A 79 7.34 14.08 9.33
N THR A 80 7.03 13.68 10.56
CA THR A 80 7.85 12.73 11.31
C THR A 80 7.39 11.30 11.03
N LEU A 81 8.34 10.44 10.67
CA LEU A 81 8.10 9.01 10.49
C LEU A 81 8.42 8.27 11.78
N THR A 82 7.50 7.39 12.19
CA THR A 82 7.76 6.47 13.30
C THR A 82 8.70 5.34 12.85
N ASN A 83 9.43 4.75 13.80
CA ASN A 83 10.31 3.61 13.52
C ASN A 83 9.55 2.43 12.87
N GLY A 84 8.30 2.19 13.29
CA GLY A 84 7.44 1.16 12.70
C GLY A 84 7.10 1.43 11.23
N GLN A 85 6.76 2.67 10.89
CA GLN A 85 6.51 3.08 9.50
C GLN A 85 7.77 2.96 8.64
N TRP A 86 8.94 3.31 9.18
CA TRP A 86 10.21 3.20 8.47
C TRP A 86 10.55 1.75 8.09
N ILE A 87 10.33 0.79 8.99
CA ILE A 87 10.51 -0.65 8.70
C ILE A 87 9.57 -1.12 7.58
N ILE A 88 8.32 -0.63 7.58
CA ILE A 88 7.36 -1.04 6.56
C ILE A 88 7.64 -0.38 5.22
N LEU A 89 8.18 0.84 5.21
CA LEU A 89 8.68 1.48 4.00
C LEU A 89 9.83 0.69 3.35
N PHE A 90 10.69 0.06 4.16
CA PHE A 90 11.67 -0.89 3.65
C PHE A 90 10.99 -2.10 2.96
N LEU A 91 9.92 -2.63 3.55
CA LEU A 91 9.10 -3.69 2.94
C LEU A 91 8.43 -3.21 1.64
N THR A 92 7.93 -1.98 1.58
CA THR A 92 7.39 -1.38 0.34
C THR A 92 8.46 -1.37 -0.77
N GLY A 93 9.70 -1.00 -0.45
CA GLY A 93 10.82 -1.04 -1.39
C GLY A 93 11.19 -2.46 -1.85
N LEU A 94 11.05 -3.46 -0.98
CA LEU A 94 11.20 -4.88 -1.34
C LEU A 94 10.11 -5.34 -2.30
N LEU A 95 8.86 -4.89 -2.12
CA LEU A 95 7.76 -5.19 -3.05
C LEU A 95 7.99 -4.56 -4.43
N CYS A 96 8.52 -3.33 -4.48
CA CYS A 96 8.96 -2.71 -5.74
C CYS A 96 10.04 -3.55 -6.43
N ALA A 97 11.08 -3.99 -5.72
CA ALA A 97 12.13 -4.84 -6.29
C ALA A 97 11.63 -6.20 -6.75
N ARG A 98 10.75 -6.82 -5.97
CA ARG A 98 10.13 -8.07 -6.39
C ARG A 98 9.36 -7.91 -7.69
N HIS A 99 8.60 -6.82 -7.82
CA HIS A 99 7.88 -6.52 -9.06
C HIS A 99 8.86 -6.33 -10.23
N ALA A 100 9.97 -5.62 -10.04
CA ALA A 100 11.01 -5.49 -11.07
C ALA A 100 11.64 -6.85 -11.44
N LEU A 101 11.88 -7.73 -10.47
CA LEU A 101 12.52 -9.04 -10.68
C LEU A 101 11.60 -10.09 -11.33
N LEU A 102 10.30 -10.08 -11.00
CA LEU A 102 9.30 -11.00 -11.55
C LEU A 102 8.60 -10.44 -12.79
N GLY A 103 8.60 -9.11 -12.93
CA GLY A 103 8.05 -8.39 -14.05
C GLY A 103 8.91 -8.61 -15.28
N ASN A 104 8.24 -8.90 -16.40
CA ASN A 104 8.85 -8.92 -17.72
C ASN A 104 8.84 -7.49 -18.30
N THR A 105 9.27 -6.51 -17.50
CA THR A 105 9.44 -5.13 -17.92
C THR A 105 10.81 -5.03 -18.58
N GLU A 106 10.85 -5.30 -19.88
CA GLU A 106 12.05 -5.24 -20.73
C GLU A 106 12.47 -3.79 -21.01
N GLY A 107 12.64 -2.96 -19.98
CA GLY A 107 13.12 -1.57 -20.11
C GLY A 107 12.09 -0.59 -20.66
N GLU A 108 10.80 -0.94 -20.71
CA GLU A 108 9.71 -0.02 -21.09
C GLU A 108 9.33 0.92 -19.92
N TYR A 109 10.25 1.80 -19.53
CA TYR A 109 10.04 2.76 -18.43
C TYR A 109 8.83 3.68 -18.69
N GLY A 110 8.53 4.00 -19.95
CA GLY A 110 7.40 4.83 -20.32
C GLY A 110 6.05 4.23 -19.90
N GLU A 111 5.84 2.93 -20.13
CA GLU A 111 4.61 2.26 -19.70
C GLU A 111 4.53 2.12 -18.18
N LEU A 112 5.65 1.83 -17.51
CA LEU A 112 5.70 1.77 -16.05
C LEU A 112 5.36 3.12 -15.41
N LEU A 113 5.96 4.20 -15.90
CA LEU A 113 5.70 5.56 -15.41
C LEU A 113 4.25 5.96 -15.67
N PHE A 114 3.71 5.65 -16.85
CA PHE A 114 2.33 5.97 -17.20
C PHE A 114 1.31 5.24 -16.32
N GLU A 115 1.45 3.92 -16.15
CA GLU A 115 0.54 3.15 -15.29
C GLU A 115 0.65 3.57 -13.82
N SER A 116 1.88 3.83 -13.35
CA SER A 116 2.11 4.27 -11.98
C SER A 116 1.60 5.69 -11.73
N ALA A 117 1.66 6.58 -12.72
CA ALA A 117 1.10 7.93 -12.66
C ALA A 117 -0.43 7.91 -12.55
N ILE A 118 -1.10 7.00 -13.26
CA ILE A 118 -2.56 6.81 -13.13
C ILE A 118 -2.91 6.32 -11.72
N ALA A 119 -2.16 5.34 -11.19
CA ALA A 119 -2.36 4.85 -9.84
C ALA A 119 -2.15 5.93 -8.78
N TRP A 120 -1.10 6.73 -8.94
CA TRP A 120 -0.80 7.86 -8.06
C TRP A 120 -1.85 8.97 -8.13
N GLY A 121 -2.31 9.34 -9.32
CA GLY A 121 -3.35 10.35 -9.50
C GLY A 121 -4.67 9.95 -8.83
N LEU A 122 -5.08 8.68 -8.98
CA LEU A 122 -6.25 8.15 -8.28
C LEU A 122 -6.05 8.09 -6.77
N TRP A 123 -4.86 7.73 -6.30
CA TRP A 123 -4.54 7.73 -4.87
C TRP A 123 -4.69 9.14 -4.27
N ILE A 124 -4.15 10.18 -4.92
CA ILE A 124 -4.32 11.57 -4.45
C ILE A 124 -5.80 11.94 -4.39
N LEU A 125 -6.57 11.64 -5.44
CA LEU A 125 -7.99 11.99 -5.51
C LEU A 125 -8.80 11.37 -4.37
N PHE A 126 -8.57 10.09 -4.07
CA PHE A 126 -9.22 9.42 -2.93
C PHE A 126 -8.73 9.95 -1.58
N SER A 127 -7.45 10.35 -1.48
CA SER A 127 -6.91 10.93 -0.25
C SER A 127 -7.49 12.31 0.04
N ILE A 128 -7.72 13.14 -0.99
CA ILE A 128 -8.44 14.42 -0.85
C ILE A 128 -9.86 14.18 -0.33
N CYS A 129 -10.57 13.21 -0.91
CA CYS A 129 -11.92 12.86 -0.46
C CYS A 129 -11.92 12.42 1.01
N ARG A 130 -10.94 11.60 1.42
CA ARG A 130 -10.82 11.15 2.81
C ARG A 130 -10.42 12.25 3.78
N GLU A 131 -9.46 13.10 3.42
CA GLU A 131 -9.04 14.24 4.25
C GLU A 131 -10.23 15.18 4.50
N PHE A 132 -10.99 15.47 3.44
CA PHE A 132 -12.17 16.33 3.49
C PHE A 132 -13.30 15.74 4.32
N LEU A 133 -13.67 14.47 4.11
CA LEU A 133 -14.73 13.83 4.88
C LEU A 133 -14.32 13.58 6.33
N GLY A 134 -13.02 13.38 6.59
CA GLY A 134 -12.50 13.08 7.91
C GLY A 134 -12.31 14.30 8.82
N SER A 135 -11.80 15.39 8.25
CA SER A 135 -11.37 16.57 9.01
C SER A 135 -11.90 17.90 8.45
N GLY A 136 -12.53 17.91 7.28
CA GLY A 136 -12.93 19.14 6.59
C GLY A 136 -11.78 19.94 5.99
N ASN A 137 -10.56 19.40 6.07
CA ASN A 137 -9.36 20.02 5.54
C ASN A 137 -9.05 19.47 4.15
N ILE A 138 -8.43 20.32 3.33
CA ILE A 138 -7.71 19.91 2.13
C ILE A 138 -6.32 20.51 2.23
N PHE A 139 -5.29 19.66 2.14
CA PHE A 139 -3.90 20.08 2.27
C PHE A 139 -3.59 20.77 3.61
N GLY A 140 -4.25 20.32 4.69
CA GLY A 140 -4.13 20.91 6.03
C GLY A 140 -4.86 22.23 6.22
N ASN A 141 -5.48 22.80 5.18
CA ASN A 141 -6.29 24.01 5.28
C ASN A 141 -7.76 23.64 5.43
N THR A 142 -8.42 24.20 6.44
CA THR A 142 -9.85 23.97 6.68
C THR A 142 -10.69 24.63 5.60
N VAL A 143 -11.42 23.82 4.84
CA VAL A 143 -12.30 24.27 3.75
C VAL A 143 -13.72 24.40 4.27
N LEU A 144 -14.18 23.41 5.03
CA LEU A 144 -15.56 23.35 5.49
C LEU A 144 -15.63 22.55 6.80
N THR A 145 -16.37 23.06 7.78
CA THR A 145 -16.67 22.36 9.03
C THR A 145 -18.14 21.97 9.03
N ALA A 146 -18.44 20.68 8.93
CA ALA A 146 -19.81 20.18 8.93
C ALA A 146 -19.99 18.99 9.88
N SER A 147 -21.23 18.79 10.33
CA SER A 147 -21.59 17.76 11.32
C SER A 147 -21.46 16.32 10.83
N PHE A 148 -21.37 16.10 9.51
CA PHE A 148 -21.18 14.77 8.94
C PHE A 148 -19.71 14.31 8.90
N GLN A 149 -18.76 15.18 9.22
CA GLN A 149 -17.34 14.84 9.18
C GLN A 149 -16.95 13.96 10.36
N SER A 150 -16.18 12.90 10.10
CA SER A 150 -15.80 11.93 11.12
C SER A 150 -14.36 11.48 11.00
N LYS A 151 -13.59 11.65 12.08
CA LYS A 151 -12.20 11.18 12.16
C LYS A 151 -12.05 9.68 11.92
N ALA A 152 -13.10 8.88 12.11
CA ALA A 152 -13.09 7.45 11.79
C ALA A 152 -12.77 7.18 10.31
N LEU A 153 -13.14 8.10 9.40
CA LEU A 153 -12.84 8.01 7.97
C LEU A 153 -11.35 8.13 7.65
N LEU A 154 -10.55 8.70 8.55
CA LEU A 154 -9.09 8.76 8.44
C LEU A 154 -8.41 7.49 9.00
N GLY A 155 -9.16 6.63 9.69
CA GLY A 155 -8.65 5.42 10.31
C GLY A 155 -8.21 4.32 9.33
N PRO A 156 -7.57 3.26 9.86
CA PRO A 156 -6.98 2.18 9.05
C PRO A 156 -8.03 1.37 8.26
N ALA A 157 -9.25 1.20 8.77
CA ALA A 157 -10.33 0.52 8.05
C ALA A 157 -10.61 1.18 6.68
N PHE A 158 -10.73 2.50 6.67
CA PHE A 158 -10.93 3.27 5.44
C PHE A 158 -9.66 3.34 4.58
N ALA A 159 -8.47 3.20 5.15
CA ALA A 159 -7.23 3.11 4.38
C ALA A 159 -7.17 1.80 3.56
N PHE A 160 -7.53 0.66 4.15
CA PHE A 160 -7.68 -0.59 3.42
C PHE A 160 -8.75 -0.52 2.33
N MET A 161 -9.90 0.10 2.63
CA MET A 161 -10.94 0.29 1.62
C MET A 161 -10.47 1.18 0.47
N THR A 162 -9.71 2.24 0.77
CA THR A 162 -9.13 3.13 -0.23
C THR A 162 -8.15 2.41 -1.14
N ALA A 163 -7.26 1.59 -0.56
CA ALA A 163 -6.35 0.76 -1.35
C ALA A 163 -7.11 -0.17 -2.29
N GLY A 164 -8.22 -0.76 -1.83
CA GLY A 164 -9.10 -1.58 -2.67
C GLY A 164 -9.81 -0.79 -3.78
N LEU A 165 -10.40 0.36 -3.47
CA LEU A 165 -11.11 1.18 -4.46
C LEU A 165 -10.15 1.80 -5.49
N VAL A 166 -9.01 2.33 -5.07
CA VAL A 166 -8.00 2.90 -5.96
C VAL A 166 -7.48 1.83 -6.91
N THR A 167 -7.09 0.65 -6.40
CA THR A 167 -6.60 -0.43 -7.26
C THR A 167 -7.68 -0.98 -8.21
N ALA A 168 -8.95 -1.06 -7.78
CA ALA A 168 -10.06 -1.42 -8.66
C ALA A 168 -10.29 -0.36 -9.76
N ALA A 169 -10.22 0.93 -9.42
CA ALA A 169 -10.38 2.02 -10.37
C ALA A 169 -9.24 2.03 -11.41
N VAL A 170 -7.99 1.84 -10.97
CA VAL A 170 -6.83 1.69 -11.86
C VAL A 170 -7.02 0.52 -12.82
N ASN A 171 -7.49 -0.63 -12.32
CA ASN A 171 -7.79 -1.80 -13.16
C ASN A 171 -8.89 -1.51 -14.18
N GLY A 172 -9.91 -0.73 -13.80
CA GLY A 172 -10.97 -0.26 -14.69
C GLY A 172 -10.45 0.62 -15.83
N ILE A 173 -9.62 1.62 -15.50
CA ILE A 173 -9.04 2.56 -16.47
C ILE A 173 -8.08 1.84 -17.42
N LEU A 174 -7.16 1.04 -16.87
CA LEU A 174 -6.15 0.33 -17.65
C LEU A 174 -6.73 -0.92 -18.36
N LYS A 175 -7.96 -1.34 -18.02
CA LYS A 175 -8.60 -2.58 -18.48
C LYS A 175 -7.74 -3.83 -18.23
N LYS A 176 -6.97 -3.83 -17.13
CA LYS A 176 -6.09 -4.92 -16.69
C LYS A 176 -6.64 -5.60 -15.44
N ASP A 177 -6.15 -6.81 -15.17
CA ASP A 177 -6.58 -7.63 -14.05
C ASP A 177 -5.40 -7.84 -13.07
N CYS A 178 -5.64 -7.70 -11.76
CA CYS A 178 -4.67 -8.02 -10.69
C CYS A 178 -4.64 -9.51 -10.29
N LYS A 179 -5.04 -10.43 -11.19
CA LYS A 179 -5.10 -11.86 -10.89
C LYS A 179 -3.69 -12.42 -10.70
N GLY A 180 -3.48 -13.14 -9.59
CA GLY A 180 -2.20 -13.80 -9.27
C GLY A 180 -1.25 -12.99 -8.39
N LEU A 181 -1.57 -11.72 -8.08
CA LEU A 181 -0.89 -10.97 -7.03
C LEU A 181 -1.29 -11.48 -5.66
N ASN A 182 -0.37 -11.41 -4.70
CA ASN A 182 -0.62 -11.93 -3.36
C ASN A 182 -0.82 -10.78 -2.38
N SER A 183 -2.09 -10.50 -2.10
CA SER A 183 -2.55 -9.51 -1.10
C SER A 183 -1.99 -9.66 0.31
N LEU A 184 -1.41 -10.80 0.67
CA LEU A 184 -0.80 -10.97 1.98
C LEU A 184 0.42 -10.06 2.16
N PHE A 185 1.13 -9.76 1.07
CA PHE A 185 2.32 -8.91 1.13
C PHE A 185 2.02 -7.47 1.54
N PRO A 186 0.99 -6.79 1.02
CA PRO A 186 0.58 -5.49 1.55
C PRO A 186 -0.26 -5.58 2.84
N ALA A 187 -1.13 -6.60 2.99
CA ALA A 187 -2.03 -6.65 4.15
C ALA A 187 -1.30 -6.94 5.47
N LEU A 188 -0.38 -7.90 5.49
CA LEU A 188 0.24 -8.37 6.73
C LEU A 188 1.11 -7.28 7.40
N PRO A 189 2.01 -6.57 6.69
CA PRO A 189 2.78 -5.47 7.30
C PRO A 189 1.88 -4.35 7.83
N ALA A 190 0.81 -4.02 7.08
CA ALA A 190 -0.16 -3.04 7.54
C ALA A 190 -0.91 -3.50 8.81
N MET A 191 -1.24 -4.79 8.91
CA MET A 191 -1.90 -5.35 10.09
C MET A 191 -1.01 -5.41 11.34
N VAL A 192 0.30 -5.57 11.14
CA VAL A 192 1.28 -5.52 12.22
C VAL A 192 1.45 -4.09 12.74
N LEU A 193 1.31 -3.07 11.90
CA LEU A 193 1.44 -1.67 12.33
C LEU A 193 0.15 -1.11 12.91
N PHE A 194 -0.96 -1.34 12.22
CA PHE A 194 -2.26 -0.79 12.56
C PHE A 194 -3.08 -1.87 13.24
N HIS A 195 -3.02 -1.88 14.56
CA HIS A 195 -3.82 -2.76 15.39
C HIS A 195 -5.28 -2.33 15.39
N PRO A 196 -6.23 -3.23 15.04
CA PRO A 196 -7.65 -2.86 14.98
C PRO A 196 -8.33 -2.75 16.34
N PHE A 197 -7.79 -3.40 17.38
CA PHE A 197 -8.29 -3.37 18.75
C PHE A 197 -7.13 -3.53 19.75
N THR A 198 -7.37 -3.19 21.01
CA THR A 198 -6.44 -3.40 22.13
C THR A 198 -7.06 -4.38 23.12
N VAL A 199 -6.23 -5.24 23.74
CA VAL A 199 -6.72 -6.19 24.75
C VAL A 199 -6.13 -5.82 26.09
N ASP A 200 -6.94 -5.20 26.94
CA ASP A 200 -6.50 -4.78 28.28
C ASP A 200 -6.28 -5.98 29.22
N SER A 201 -6.92 -7.12 28.94
CA SER A 201 -6.86 -8.33 29.77
C SER A 201 -5.54 -9.09 29.70
N PHE A 202 -4.74 -8.90 28.64
CA PHE A 202 -3.46 -9.57 28.45
C PHE A 202 -2.34 -8.53 28.33
N ALA A 203 -1.70 -8.21 29.46
CA ALA A 203 -0.57 -7.29 29.45
C ALA A 203 0.65 -7.90 28.72
N GLY A 204 1.29 -7.10 27.86
CA GLY A 204 2.56 -7.43 27.21
C GLY A 204 2.45 -8.24 25.92
N LEU A 205 3.50 -9.02 25.64
CA LEU A 205 3.74 -9.74 24.38
C LEU A 205 2.56 -10.66 23.93
N PRO A 206 1.88 -11.40 24.82
CA PRO A 206 0.75 -12.24 24.43
C PRO A 206 -0.44 -11.45 23.87
N GLY A 207 -0.72 -10.26 24.45
CA GLY A 207 -1.77 -9.37 23.97
C GLY A 207 -1.48 -8.86 22.55
N THR A 208 -0.26 -8.41 22.30
CA THR A 208 0.16 -7.94 20.97
C THR A 208 0.11 -9.05 19.92
N LEU A 209 0.54 -10.27 20.27
CA LEU A 209 0.45 -11.42 19.36
C LEU A 209 -1.01 -11.75 19.03
N TRP A 210 -1.91 -11.69 20.01
CA TRP A 210 -3.32 -11.94 19.81
C TRP A 210 -3.97 -10.91 18.88
N VAL A 211 -3.67 -9.63 19.09
CA VAL A 211 -4.16 -8.50 18.29
C VAL A 211 -3.72 -8.58 16.83
N ILE A 212 -2.55 -9.18 16.54
CA ILE A 212 -2.09 -9.42 15.17
C ILE A 212 -2.68 -10.71 14.60
N PHE A 213 -2.77 -11.77 15.41
CA PHE A 213 -3.21 -13.09 14.97
C PHE A 213 -4.66 -13.08 14.51
N VAL A 214 -5.57 -12.46 15.27
CA VAL A 214 -7.01 -12.48 14.97
C VAL A 214 -7.34 -11.84 13.61
N PRO A 215 -6.90 -10.60 13.28
CA PRO A 215 -7.16 -10.00 11.97
C PRO A 215 -6.54 -10.79 10.82
N VAL A 216 -5.32 -11.31 10.99
CA VAL A 216 -4.64 -12.10 9.96
C VAL A 216 -5.37 -13.40 9.69
N PHE A 217 -5.82 -14.10 10.74
CA PHE A 217 -6.57 -15.34 10.60
C PHE A 217 -7.92 -15.11 9.90
N LEU A 218 -8.66 -14.08 10.31
CA LEU A 218 -9.91 -13.70 9.64
C LEU A 218 -9.68 -13.32 8.17
N PHE A 219 -8.62 -12.56 7.89
CA PHE A 219 -8.27 -12.20 6.52
C PHE A 219 -7.95 -13.42 5.65
N LEU A 220 -7.18 -14.38 6.19
CA LEU A 220 -6.88 -15.63 5.49
C LEU A 220 -8.13 -16.46 5.23
N SER A 221 -9.02 -16.55 6.22
CA SER A 221 -10.30 -17.25 6.09
C SER A 221 -11.16 -16.63 4.98
N VAL A 222 -11.37 -15.32 5.01
CA VAL A 222 -12.14 -14.60 3.98
C VAL A 222 -11.48 -14.76 2.61
N LYS A 223 -10.15 -14.61 2.52
CA LYS A 223 -9.40 -14.79 1.27
C LYS A 223 -9.64 -16.17 0.63
N GLN A 224 -9.72 -17.24 1.43
CA GLN A 224 -10.03 -18.57 0.91
C GLN A 224 -11.44 -18.64 0.33
N THR A 225 -12.43 -18.07 1.02
CA THR A 225 -13.83 -18.04 0.56
C THR A 225 -14.01 -17.16 -0.68
N MET A 226 -13.27 -16.05 -0.78
CA MET A 226 -13.34 -15.12 -1.91
C MET A 226 -12.85 -15.71 -3.24
N LYS A 227 -12.11 -16.83 -3.23
CA LYS A 227 -11.78 -17.58 -4.46
C LYS A 227 -13.02 -18.05 -5.21
N PHE A 228 -14.12 -18.29 -4.49
CA PHE A 228 -15.39 -18.75 -5.04
C PHE A 228 -16.37 -17.61 -5.35
N ALA A 229 -16.05 -16.37 -4.95
CA ALA A 229 -16.93 -15.23 -5.16
C ALA A 229 -16.96 -14.80 -6.64
N ARG A 230 -18.16 -14.49 -7.15
CA ARG A 230 -18.35 -13.91 -8.49
C ARG A 230 -18.10 -12.40 -8.45
N THR A 231 -16.85 -12.01 -8.30
CA THR A 231 -16.45 -10.60 -8.33
C THR A 231 -16.33 -10.09 -9.77
N GLY A 232 -16.74 -8.84 -10.02
CA GLY A 232 -16.51 -8.17 -11.29
C GLY A 232 -15.02 -8.16 -11.69
N ARG A 233 -14.74 -8.08 -12.99
CA ARG A 233 -13.39 -8.24 -13.55
C ARG A 233 -12.33 -7.35 -12.90
N PHE A 234 -12.66 -6.08 -12.63
CA PHE A 234 -11.73 -5.07 -12.09
C PHE A 234 -11.46 -5.21 -10.59
N PHE A 235 -12.42 -5.80 -9.88
CA PHE A 235 -12.39 -5.99 -8.44
C PHE A 235 -11.65 -7.28 -8.04
N ARG A 236 -11.51 -8.23 -8.97
CA ARG A 236 -10.98 -9.56 -8.68
C ARG A 236 -9.50 -9.54 -8.25
N GLY A 237 -9.20 -10.26 -7.17
CA GLY A 237 -7.85 -10.39 -6.60
C GLY A 237 -7.58 -9.34 -5.52
N LEU A 238 -6.42 -8.68 -5.64
CA LEU A 238 -5.94 -7.68 -4.67
C LEU A 238 -7.00 -6.63 -4.24
N PRO A 239 -7.80 -6.02 -5.14
CA PRO A 239 -8.71 -4.93 -4.75
C PRO A 239 -9.79 -5.37 -3.78
N VAL A 240 -10.46 -6.49 -4.07
CA VAL A 240 -11.50 -7.06 -3.21
C VAL A 240 -10.95 -7.59 -1.90
N GLU A 241 -9.75 -8.16 -1.92
CA GLU A 241 -9.09 -8.61 -0.69
C GLU A 241 -8.78 -7.40 0.21
N MET A 242 -8.29 -6.27 -0.32
CA MET A 242 -8.10 -5.04 0.47
C MET A 242 -9.43 -4.47 1.01
N LEU A 243 -10.51 -4.50 0.22
CA LEU A 243 -11.84 -4.10 0.70
C LEU A 243 -12.32 -4.99 1.86
N ALA A 244 -12.14 -6.30 1.74
CA ALA A 244 -12.48 -7.24 2.79
C ALA A 244 -11.68 -6.98 4.07
N ALA A 245 -10.38 -6.67 3.96
CA ALA A 245 -9.58 -6.24 5.11
C ALA A 245 -10.16 -4.99 5.79
N GLY A 246 -10.60 -4.01 5.01
CA GLY A 246 -11.27 -2.82 5.55
C GLY A 246 -12.54 -3.13 6.34
N PHE A 247 -13.38 -4.05 5.85
CA PHE A 247 -14.57 -4.50 6.58
C PHE A 247 -14.23 -5.27 7.85
N ILE A 248 -13.24 -6.16 7.80
CA ILE A 248 -12.75 -6.88 8.99
C ILE A 248 -12.29 -5.87 10.05
N TYR A 249 -11.52 -4.86 9.65
CA TYR A 249 -11.07 -3.79 10.55
C TYR A 249 -12.22 -3.04 11.17
N MET A 250 -13.25 -2.71 10.39
CA MET A 250 -14.43 -2.01 10.89
C MET A 250 -15.20 -2.82 11.93
N ILE A 251 -15.33 -4.13 11.72
CA ILE A 251 -16.00 -5.03 12.67
C ILE A 251 -15.19 -5.16 13.96
N LEU A 252 -13.88 -5.31 13.84
CA LEU A 252 -12.99 -5.48 14.99
C LEU A 252 -12.81 -4.19 15.79
N SER A 253 -12.84 -3.02 15.15
CA SER A 253 -12.66 -1.72 15.82
C SER A 253 -13.86 -1.25 16.64
N ILE A 254 -14.96 -2.01 16.65
CA ILE A 254 -16.13 -1.73 17.50
C ILE A 254 -15.85 -2.12 18.96
N TYR A 255 -14.90 -3.03 19.18
CA TYR A 255 -14.51 -3.56 20.49
C TYR A 255 -13.21 -2.93 20.99
#